data_AF-A0A7J7MU59-F1
#
_entry.id   AF-A0A7J7MU59-F1
#
_cell.length_a   1.000
_cell.length_b   1.000
_cell.length_c   1.000
_cell.angle_alpha   90.00
_cell.angle_beta   90.00
_cell.angle_gamma   90.00
#
_symmetry.space_group_name_H-M   'P 1'
#
loop_
_entity.id
_entity.type
_entity.pdbx_description
1 polymer ?
#
loop_
_entity_poly.entity_id
_entity_poly.type
_entity_poly.pdbx_seq_one_letter_code
_entity_poly.pdbx_strand_id
1 'polypeptide(L)'
;MTQFVTSSPPPPPSEFHHISLLVYFAVYLILGLFTFGIAVPSNHLLPIILIGTTYGRLLGIFMGSYTKIDQGLYVVLDATSLTAGSMRMTVSLCVIFLELTNNLLLLPITMFILLIVKTVGDCFNPSVYEIILHLKGLPFLDAHPEPWIRNLTIEELDDEKSALVTLCGEEKVSRIVEVLKNTTHNGFPIVDQGVFPSVGLPIGATEVKGLILKAHLVAMLRKKWFLT
;
A
#
# COMPACT_ATOMS: atom_id res chain seq x y z
N MET A 1 15.92 2.34 -37.96
CA MET A 1 15.56 3.71 -37.55
C MET A 1 16.64 4.17 -36.58
N THR A 2 17.83 4.42 -37.13
CA THR A 2 19.13 4.32 -36.46
C THR A 2 20.04 5.44 -36.97
N GLN A 3 19.59 6.70 -36.88
CA GLN A 3 20.39 7.88 -37.28
C GLN A 3 20.02 9.15 -36.49
N PHE A 4 20.09 9.13 -35.16
CA PHE A 4 19.99 10.35 -34.33
C PHE A 4 20.87 10.31 -33.07
N VAL A 5 22.04 9.65 -33.11
CA VAL A 5 22.95 9.53 -31.94
C VAL A 5 24.32 10.19 -32.15
N THR A 6 24.54 10.94 -33.23
CA THR A 6 25.87 11.53 -33.49
C THR A 6 25.80 12.98 -33.95
N SER A 7 25.33 13.90 -33.09
CA SER A 7 25.59 15.35 -33.30
C SER A 7 25.34 16.26 -32.08
N SER A 8 25.21 15.75 -30.85
CA SER A 8 25.35 16.64 -29.68
C SER A 8 26.82 16.75 -29.30
N PRO A 9 27.39 17.97 -29.18
CA PRO A 9 28.71 18.13 -28.59
C PRO A 9 28.70 17.57 -27.15
N PRO A 10 29.83 17.04 -26.63
CA PRO A 10 29.91 16.64 -25.24
C PRO A 10 29.53 17.86 -24.37
N PRO A 11 28.57 17.72 -23.43
CA PRO A 11 28.20 18.83 -22.57
C PRO A 11 29.45 19.31 -21.81
N PRO A 12 29.67 20.64 -21.69
CA PRO A 12 30.88 21.18 -21.09
C PRO A 12 31.03 20.71 -19.64
N PRO A 13 32.26 20.49 -19.15
CA PRO A 13 32.54 19.83 -17.87
C PRO A 13 32.17 20.64 -16.61
N SER A 14 31.39 21.73 -16.71
CA SER A 14 31.11 22.62 -15.57
C SER A 14 29.79 23.42 -15.65
N GLU A 15 28.69 22.83 -16.12
CA GLU A 15 27.40 23.55 -16.16
C GLU A 15 26.81 23.87 -14.77
N PHE A 16 27.23 23.16 -13.71
CA PHE A 16 26.67 23.33 -12.36
C PHE A 16 27.77 23.46 -11.30
N HIS A 17 27.69 24.54 -10.52
CA HIS A 17 28.59 24.77 -9.40
C HIS A 17 28.22 23.86 -8.22
N HIS A 18 29.22 23.18 -7.63
CA HIS A 18 28.99 22.17 -6.58
C HIS A 18 28.30 22.74 -5.34
N ILE A 19 28.63 23.99 -4.98
CA ILE A 19 28.02 24.68 -3.84
C ILE A 19 26.52 24.90 -4.10
N SER A 20 26.13 25.30 -5.31
CA SER A 20 24.73 25.51 -5.68
C SER A 20 23.92 24.22 -5.63
N LEU A 21 24.50 23.08 -6.05
CA LEU A 21 23.86 21.77 -5.96
C LEU A 21 23.65 21.33 -4.50
N LEU A 22 24.64 21.57 -3.63
CA LEU A 22 24.54 21.24 -2.21
C LEU A 22 23.46 22.10 -1.52
N VAL A 23 23.44 23.41 -1.81
CA VAL A 23 22.40 24.31 -1.30
C VAL A 23 21.02 23.89 -1.80
N TYR A 24 20.87 23.57 -3.09
CA TYR A 24 19.61 23.05 -3.64
C TYR A 24 19.15 21.78 -2.92
N PHE A 25 20.04 20.81 -2.75
CA PHE A 25 19.74 19.55 -2.06
C PHE A 25 19.27 19.78 -0.62
N ALA A 26 20.00 20.60 0.14
CA ALA A 26 19.64 20.90 1.53
C ALA A 26 18.29 21.63 1.64
N VAL A 27 18.05 22.64 0.80
CA VAL A 27 16.80 23.39 0.79
C VAL A 27 15.61 22.49 0.42
N TYR A 28 15.74 21.67 -0.62
CA TYR A 28 14.66 20.77 -1.06
C TYR A 28 14.40 19.63 -0.07
N LEU A 29 15.41 19.13 0.64
CA LEU A 29 15.21 18.19 1.74
C LEU A 29 14.36 18.80 2.85
N ILE A 30 14.69 20.01 3.28
CA ILE A 30 13.97 20.71 4.36
C ILE A 30 12.54 21.04 3.90
N LEU A 31 12.38 21.64 2.72
CA LEU A 31 11.06 21.96 2.15
C LEU A 31 10.22 20.71 1.92
N GLY A 32 10.83 19.63 1.47
CA GLY A 32 10.19 18.32 1.31
C GLY A 32 9.60 17.86 2.63
N LEU A 33 10.41 17.82 3.69
CA LEU A 33 9.97 17.40 5.03
C LEU A 33 8.81 18.26 5.55
N PHE A 34 8.88 19.59 5.39
CA PHE A 34 7.78 20.47 5.76
C PHE A 34 6.51 20.19 4.96
N THR A 35 6.64 19.94 3.65
CA THR A 35 5.49 19.66 2.77
C THR A 35 4.82 18.33 3.13
N PHE A 36 5.59 17.30 3.47
CA PHE A 36 5.08 16.00 3.94
C PHE A 36 4.23 16.12 5.21
N GLY A 37 4.58 17.06 6.10
CA GLY A 37 3.88 17.28 7.37
C GLY A 37 2.57 18.06 7.23
N ILE A 38 2.36 18.76 6.11
CA ILE A 38 1.17 19.58 5.91
C ILE A 38 0.05 18.69 5.34
N ALA A 39 -1.16 18.82 5.90
CA ALA A 39 -2.35 18.08 5.47
C ALA A 39 -2.93 18.59 4.14
N VAL A 40 -2.09 18.68 3.10
CA VAL A 40 -2.46 19.09 1.75
C VAL A 40 -2.38 17.87 0.82
N PRO A 41 -3.39 17.62 -0.04
CA PRO A 41 -3.31 16.58 -1.06
C PRO A 41 -2.26 16.98 -2.10
N SER A 42 -1.02 16.52 -1.91
CA SER A 42 0.13 16.80 -2.77
C SER A 42 0.78 15.52 -3.27
N ASN A 43 1.31 15.57 -4.48
CA ASN A 43 2.16 14.51 -4.99
C ASN A 43 3.58 14.66 -4.43
N HIS A 44 3.98 13.69 -3.62
CA HIS A 44 5.28 13.68 -2.97
C HIS A 44 6.37 13.00 -3.82
N LEU A 45 6.01 12.37 -4.94
CA LEU A 45 6.95 11.67 -5.83
C LEU A 45 7.98 12.63 -6.45
N LEU A 46 7.50 13.74 -7.01
CA LEU A 46 8.32 14.68 -7.75
C LEU A 46 9.45 15.32 -6.91
N PRO A 47 9.19 15.85 -5.68
CA PRO A 47 10.26 16.41 -4.87
C PRO A 47 11.32 15.36 -4.49
N ILE A 48 10.94 14.11 -4.23
CA ILE A 48 11.91 13.03 -3.96
C ILE A 48 12.79 12.77 -5.19
N ILE A 49 12.20 12.71 -6.39
CA ILE A 49 12.96 12.56 -7.64
C ILE A 49 13.95 13.72 -7.81
N LEU A 50 13.55 14.96 -7.53
CA LEU A 50 14.44 16.13 -7.63
C LEU A 50 15.62 16.06 -6.63
N ILE A 51 15.35 15.64 -5.40
CA ILE A 51 16.40 15.43 -4.39
C ILE A 51 17.36 14.32 -4.84
N GLY A 52 16.84 13.21 -5.36
CA GLY A 52 17.67 12.08 -5.83
C GLY A 52 18.46 12.41 -7.10
N THR A 53 17.90 13.17 -8.05
CA THR A 53 18.65 13.60 -9.24
C THR A 53 19.81 14.54 -8.88
N THR A 54 19.62 15.41 -7.90
CA THR A 54 20.68 16.31 -7.43
C THR A 54 21.75 15.59 -6.60
N TYR A 55 21.36 14.62 -5.78
CA TYR A 55 22.30 13.74 -5.10
C TYR A 55 23.11 12.89 -6.11
N GLY A 56 22.46 12.31 -7.11
CA GLY A 56 23.12 11.55 -8.17
C GLY A 56 24.06 12.40 -9.02
N ARG A 57 23.70 13.66 -9.27
CA ARG A 57 24.59 14.62 -9.97
C ARG A 57 25.82 14.96 -9.12
N LEU A 58 25.66 15.12 -7.80
CA LEU A 58 26.77 15.35 -6.87
C LEU A 58 27.70 14.14 -6.81
N LEU A 59 27.15 12.94 -6.70
CA LEU A 59 27.90 11.68 -6.74
C LEU A 59 28.64 11.51 -8.07
N GLY A 60 28.02 11.80 -9.21
CA GLY A 60 28.66 11.70 -10.52
C GLY A 60 29.86 12.64 -10.69
N ILE A 61 29.83 13.82 -10.09
CA ILE A 61 30.98 14.75 -10.07
C ILE A 61 32.10 14.18 -9.19
N PHE A 62 31.76 13.69 -8.00
CA PHE A 62 32.73 13.13 -7.06
C PHE A 62 33.41 11.87 -7.62
N MET A 63 32.63 10.97 -8.20
CA MET A 63 33.09 9.71 -8.78
C MET A 63 33.69 9.86 -10.18
N GLY A 64 33.45 11.00 -10.85
CA GLY A 64 33.93 11.29 -12.20
C GLY A 64 35.46 11.32 -12.31
N SER A 65 36.17 11.52 -11.20
CA SER A 65 37.63 11.40 -11.14
C SER A 65 38.12 9.94 -11.20
N TYR A 66 37.28 8.98 -10.78
CA TYR A 66 37.64 7.57 -10.66
C TYR A 66 37.06 6.70 -11.78
N THR A 67 35.93 7.09 -12.38
CA THR A 67 35.22 6.29 -13.38
C THR A 67 34.75 7.14 -14.55
N LYS A 68 34.93 6.62 -15.78
CA LYS A 68 34.48 7.26 -17.02
C LYS A 68 33.08 6.76 -17.41
N ILE A 69 32.14 6.87 -16.47
CA ILE A 69 30.73 6.50 -16.66
C ILE A 69 29.92 7.78 -16.94
N ASP A 70 28.90 7.66 -17.79
CA ASP A 70 28.01 8.77 -18.11
C ASP A 70 27.31 9.30 -16.85
N GLN A 71 27.44 10.62 -16.61
CA GLN A 71 26.83 11.28 -15.47
C GLN A 71 25.30 11.15 -15.45
N GLY A 72 24.67 11.02 -16.62
CA GLY A 72 23.23 10.78 -16.73
C GLY A 72 22.77 9.48 -16.07
N LEU A 73 23.61 8.43 -16.09
CA LEU A 73 23.29 7.15 -15.43
C LEU A 73 23.25 7.32 -13.91
N TYR A 74 24.24 7.99 -13.32
CA TYR A 74 24.25 8.27 -11.89
C TYR A 74 23.00 9.06 -11.45
N VAL A 75 22.60 10.06 -12.25
CA VAL A 75 21.40 10.86 -11.97
C VAL A 75 20.14 10.00 -11.95
N VAL A 76 19.95 9.14 -12.96
CA VAL A 76 18.75 8.28 -13.06
C VAL A 76 18.73 7.21 -11.99
N LEU A 77 19.86 6.52 -11.76
CA LEU A 77 19.96 5.44 -10.78
C LEU A 77 19.71 5.95 -9.36
N ASP A 78 20.21 7.14 -9.04
CA ASP A 78 20.09 7.71 -7.71
C ASP A 78 18.70 8.33 -7.46
N ALA A 79 18.11 8.96 -8.48
CA ALA A 79 16.70 9.35 -8.45
C ALA A 79 15.76 8.15 -8.24
N THR A 80 16.05 7.03 -8.92
CA THR A 80 15.30 5.78 -8.79
C THR A 80 15.49 5.19 -7.40
N SER A 81 16.72 5.15 -6.89
CA SER A 81 17.08 4.69 -5.55
C SER A 81 16.34 5.46 -4.46
N LEU A 82 16.45 6.79 -4.44
CA LEU A 82 15.84 7.60 -3.37
C LEU A 82 14.30 7.48 -3.38
N THR A 83 13.70 7.44 -4.57
CA THR A 83 12.25 7.28 -4.72
C THR A 83 11.78 5.90 -4.25
N ALA A 84 12.53 4.84 -4.55
CA ALA A 84 12.25 3.49 -4.09
C ALA A 84 12.46 3.33 -2.59
N GLY A 85 13.47 3.97 -2.03
CA GLY A 85 13.76 3.93 -0.59
C GLY A 85 12.62 4.54 0.24
N SER A 86 12.00 5.62 -0.26
CA SER A 86 10.86 6.26 0.40
C SER A 86 9.53 5.51 0.18
N MET A 87 9.22 5.16 -1.07
CA MET A 87 7.90 4.59 -1.43
C MET A 87 7.81 3.07 -1.36
N ARG A 88 8.95 2.36 -1.34
CA ARG A 88 9.05 0.88 -1.39
C ARG A 88 8.33 0.22 -2.56
N MET A 89 8.02 0.98 -3.60
CA MET A 89 7.51 0.50 -4.88
C MET A 89 8.69 0.22 -5.82
N THR A 90 8.89 -1.05 -6.18
CA THR A 90 10.02 -1.48 -7.01
C THR A 90 9.63 -1.71 -8.47
N VAL A 91 8.66 -2.58 -8.75
CA VAL A 91 8.32 -2.96 -10.13
C VAL A 91 7.74 -1.78 -10.92
N SER A 92 6.72 -1.11 -10.39
CA SER A 92 6.09 0.03 -11.06
C SER A 92 7.06 1.19 -11.28
N LEU A 93 7.91 1.48 -10.29
CA LEU A 93 8.89 2.55 -10.37
C LEU A 93 9.97 2.25 -11.42
N CYS A 94 10.42 1.00 -11.50
CA CYS A 94 11.36 0.55 -12.52
C CYS A 94 10.80 0.80 -13.93
N VAL A 95 9.54 0.44 -14.18
CA VAL A 95 8.88 0.63 -15.47
C VAL A 95 8.72 2.12 -15.79
N ILE A 96 8.37 2.96 -14.81
CA ILE A 96 8.27 4.41 -15.01
C ILE A 96 9.63 4.98 -15.45
N PHE A 97 10.72 4.68 -14.75
CA PHE A 97 12.04 5.18 -15.12
C PHE A 97 12.55 4.61 -16.44
N LEU A 98 12.19 3.37 -16.77
CA LEU A 98 12.47 2.78 -18.07
C LEU A 98 11.76 3.52 -19.20
N GLU A 99 10.48 3.82 -19.05
CA GLU A 99 9.70 4.55 -20.05
C GLU A 99 10.24 5.98 -20.22
N LEU A 100 10.56 6.65 -19.11
CA LEU A 100 11.14 8.00 -19.12
C LEU A 100 12.52 8.06 -19.80
N THR A 101 13.34 7.02 -19.63
CA THR A 101 14.67 6.96 -20.24
C THR A 101 14.62 6.38 -21.65
N ASN A 102 13.52 5.70 -22.02
CA ASN A 102 13.34 4.94 -23.25
C ASN A 102 14.54 4.01 -23.56
N ASN A 103 15.11 3.39 -22.53
CA ASN A 103 16.31 2.56 -22.64
C ASN A 103 16.14 1.24 -21.89
N LEU A 104 15.84 0.18 -22.63
CA LEU A 104 15.63 -1.16 -22.10
C LEU A 104 16.87 -1.77 -21.45
N LEU A 105 18.08 -1.35 -21.86
CA LEU A 105 19.33 -1.86 -21.28
C LEU A 105 19.56 -1.37 -19.85
N LEU A 106 18.88 -0.29 -19.43
CA LEU A 106 18.96 0.24 -18.08
C LEU A 106 18.12 -0.57 -17.08
N LEU A 107 17.11 -1.32 -17.55
CA LEU A 107 16.19 -2.14 -16.75
C LEU A 107 16.88 -3.06 -15.74
N PRO A 108 17.82 -3.94 -16.13
CA PRO A 108 18.43 -4.86 -15.17
C PRO A 108 19.23 -4.14 -14.08
N ILE A 109 19.88 -3.02 -14.44
CA ILE A 109 20.71 -2.24 -13.51
C ILE A 109 19.81 -1.51 -12.50
N THR A 110 18.74 -0.84 -12.97
CA THR A 110 17.79 -0.18 -12.07
C THR A 110 17.08 -1.18 -11.19
N MET A 111 16.65 -2.33 -11.72
CA MET A 111 16.00 -3.38 -10.94
C MET A 111 16.91 -3.91 -9.82
N PHE A 112 18.19 -4.14 -10.11
CA PHE A 112 19.15 -4.60 -9.10
C PHE A 112 19.30 -3.59 -7.96
N ILE A 113 19.45 -2.30 -8.28
CA ILE A 113 19.54 -1.23 -7.29
C ILE A 113 18.25 -1.12 -6.47
N LEU A 114 17.09 -1.19 -7.12
CA LEU A 114 15.79 -1.14 -6.47
C LEU A 114 15.61 -2.27 -5.44
N LEU A 115 16.10 -3.47 -5.74
CA LEU A 115 16.03 -4.60 -4.80
C LEU A 115 16.93 -4.38 -3.58
N ILE A 116 18.16 -3.87 -3.78
CA ILE A 116 19.07 -3.55 -2.68
C ILE A 116 18.46 -2.47 -1.80
N VAL A 117 18.00 -1.38 -2.41
CA VAL A 117 17.42 -0.24 -1.70
C VAL A 117 16.16 -0.65 -0.94
N LYS A 118 15.29 -1.47 -1.55
CA LYS A 118 14.11 -1.99 -0.87
C LYS A 118 14.51 -2.86 0.33
N THR A 119 15.46 -3.77 0.15
CA THR A 119 15.92 -4.66 1.23
C THR A 119 16.50 -3.87 2.39
N VAL A 120 17.41 -2.95 2.10
CA VAL A 120 18.02 -2.06 3.11
C VAL A 120 16.93 -1.24 3.78
N GLY A 121 16.04 -0.63 3.02
CA GLY A 121 14.95 0.14 3.57
C GLY A 121 14.06 -0.70 4.51
N ASP A 122 13.69 -1.91 4.09
CA ASP A 122 12.77 -2.79 4.83
C ASP A 122 13.40 -3.21 6.18
N CYS A 123 14.73 -3.20 6.29
CA CYS A 123 15.42 -3.40 7.57
C CYS A 123 15.33 -2.20 8.53
N PHE A 124 15.18 -0.98 8.04
CA PHE A 124 15.19 0.23 8.88
C PHE A 124 13.79 0.73 9.26
N ASN A 125 12.88 0.80 8.29
CA ASN A 125 11.59 1.45 8.48
C ASN A 125 10.54 0.93 7.48
N PRO A 126 9.24 0.90 7.84
CA PRO A 126 8.15 0.66 6.89
C PRO A 126 8.09 1.73 5.79
N SER A 127 7.26 1.49 4.77
CA SER A 127 7.10 2.48 3.70
C SER A 127 6.43 3.76 4.21
N VAL A 128 6.70 4.91 3.60
CA VAL A 128 6.06 6.19 3.99
C VAL A 128 4.52 6.08 3.90
N TYR A 129 4.00 5.36 2.91
CA TYR A 129 2.56 5.17 2.75
C TYR A 129 1.93 4.34 3.87
N GLU A 130 2.63 3.32 4.34
CA GLU A 130 2.19 2.47 5.47
C GLU A 130 2.16 3.26 6.77
N ILE A 131 3.17 4.10 7.02
CA ILE A 131 3.19 5.01 8.17
C ILE A 131 1.98 5.96 8.12
N ILE A 132 1.72 6.58 6.95
CA ILE A 132 0.57 7.48 6.78
C ILE A 132 -0.75 6.73 7.01
N LEU A 133 -0.84 5.49 6.53
CA LEU A 133 -2.02 4.65 6.72
C LEU A 133 -2.25 4.35 8.20
N HIS A 134 -1.20 3.98 8.93
CA HIS A 134 -1.25 3.73 10.37
C HIS A 134 -1.62 4.99 11.15
N LEU A 135 -1.08 6.15 10.76
CA LEU A 135 -1.43 7.45 11.35
C LEU A 135 -2.89 7.85 11.11
N LYS A 136 -3.49 7.41 9.99
CA LYS A 136 -4.92 7.62 9.71
C LYS A 136 -5.84 6.64 10.46
N GLY A 137 -5.29 5.60 11.09
CA GLY A 137 -6.08 4.58 11.78
C GLY A 137 -7.02 3.80 10.86
N LEU A 138 -6.67 3.65 9.58
CA LEU A 138 -7.47 2.86 8.65
C LEU A 138 -7.15 1.37 8.83
N PRO A 139 -8.17 0.49 8.92
CA PRO A 139 -7.93 -0.95 8.99
C PRO A 139 -7.41 -1.44 7.63
N PHE A 140 -6.11 -1.70 7.54
CA PHE A 140 -5.46 -2.27 6.36
C PHE A 140 -5.04 -3.70 6.67
N LEU A 141 -5.33 -4.59 5.73
CA LEU A 141 -4.97 -6.00 5.84
C LEU A 141 -3.75 -6.26 4.98
N ASP A 142 -2.63 -6.58 5.63
CA ASP A 142 -1.39 -6.90 4.94
C ASP A 142 -1.50 -8.22 4.16
N ALA A 143 -0.80 -8.28 3.03
CA ALA A 143 -0.76 -9.48 2.19
C ALA A 143 -0.07 -10.68 2.89
N HIS A 144 0.80 -10.39 3.87
CA HIS A 144 1.51 -11.40 4.63
C HIS A 144 1.23 -11.17 6.11
N PRO A 145 0.41 -12.00 6.76
CA PRO A 145 0.18 -11.88 8.20
C PRO A 145 1.47 -12.19 8.95
N GLU A 146 1.65 -11.48 10.07
CA GLU A 146 2.80 -11.66 10.94
C GLU A 146 2.91 -13.14 11.40
N PRO A 147 4.14 -13.69 11.54
CA PRO A 147 4.32 -15.13 11.75
C PRO A 147 3.59 -15.70 12.96
N TRP A 148 3.34 -14.90 14.01
CA TRP A 148 2.60 -15.33 15.20
C TRP A 148 1.10 -15.48 14.95
N ILE A 149 0.52 -14.72 14.01
CA ILE A 149 -0.89 -14.82 13.62
C ILE A 149 -1.19 -16.18 12.98
N ARG A 150 -0.18 -16.88 12.46
CA ARG A 150 -0.35 -18.21 11.86
C ARG A 150 -0.68 -19.31 12.86
N ASN A 151 -0.34 -19.12 14.13
CA ASN A 151 -0.57 -20.10 15.20
C ASN A 151 -1.81 -19.79 16.04
N LEU A 152 -2.44 -18.63 15.82
CA LEU A 152 -3.67 -18.23 16.50
C LEU A 152 -4.84 -19.05 15.95
N THR A 153 -5.54 -19.79 16.83
CA THR A 153 -6.78 -20.46 16.47
C THR A 153 -7.94 -19.48 16.53
N ILE A 154 -8.96 -19.71 15.70
CA ILE A 154 -10.14 -18.84 15.64
C ILE A 154 -10.90 -18.86 16.99
N GLU A 155 -10.78 -19.95 17.75
CA GLU A 155 -11.38 -20.12 19.07
C GLU A 155 -10.85 -19.09 20.08
N GLU A 156 -9.54 -18.80 20.07
CA GLU A 156 -8.93 -17.80 20.96
C GLU A 156 -9.35 -16.35 20.61
N LEU A 157 -9.78 -16.13 19.37
CA LEU A 157 -10.28 -14.83 18.90
C LEU A 157 -11.79 -14.66 19.15
N ASP A 158 -12.50 -15.76 19.42
CA ASP A 158 -13.95 -15.75 19.65
C ASP A 158 -14.30 -15.27 21.08
N ASP A 159 -13.40 -15.47 22.05
CA ASP A 159 -13.58 -15.03 23.45
C ASP A 159 -13.64 -13.50 23.62
N GLU A 160 -13.09 -12.73 22.67
CA GLU A 160 -13.12 -11.25 22.72
C GLU A 160 -14.34 -10.66 21.99
N LYS A 161 -15.09 -11.47 21.22
CA LYS A 161 -16.12 -10.95 20.32
C LYS A 161 -17.50 -10.96 20.97
N SER A 162 -18.14 -9.78 20.97
CA SER A 162 -19.51 -9.59 21.45
C SER A 162 -20.48 -10.65 20.89
N ALA A 163 -21.32 -11.21 21.77
CA ALA A 163 -22.29 -12.26 21.47
C ALA A 163 -22.90 -12.13 20.06
N LEU A 164 -22.66 -13.16 19.24
CA LEU A 164 -23.08 -13.20 17.84
C LEU A 164 -24.60 -13.08 17.73
N VAL A 165 -25.10 -12.02 17.08
CA VAL A 165 -26.53 -11.87 16.82
C VAL A 165 -26.91 -12.63 15.55
N THR A 166 -27.58 -13.76 15.74
CA THR A 166 -28.05 -14.65 14.67
C THR A 166 -29.53 -14.40 14.36
N LEU A 167 -29.92 -14.64 13.11
CA LEU A 167 -31.31 -14.59 12.65
C LEU A 167 -31.75 -15.98 12.18
N CYS A 168 -33.03 -16.33 12.37
CA CYS A 168 -33.57 -17.57 11.84
C CYS A 168 -33.98 -17.44 10.36
N GLY A 169 -34.08 -18.57 9.65
CA GLY A 169 -34.57 -18.60 8.25
C GLY A 169 -35.97 -18.00 8.09
N GLU A 170 -36.83 -18.22 9.09
CA GLU A 170 -38.11 -17.54 9.25
C GLU A 170 -38.07 -16.72 10.55
N GLU A 171 -38.09 -15.40 10.43
CA GLU A 171 -37.94 -14.49 11.57
C GLU A 171 -39.05 -13.45 11.61
N LYS A 172 -39.49 -13.07 12.81
CA LYS A 172 -40.51 -12.04 12.97
C LYS A 172 -39.94 -10.67 12.58
N VAL A 173 -40.71 -9.93 11.79
CA VAL A 173 -40.35 -8.57 11.35
C VAL A 173 -40.02 -7.65 12.54
N SER A 174 -40.74 -7.78 13.66
CA SER A 174 -40.47 -7.03 14.89
C SER A 174 -39.05 -7.25 15.41
N ARG A 175 -38.60 -8.52 15.46
CA ARG A 175 -37.26 -8.90 15.93
C ARG A 175 -36.18 -8.42 14.97
N ILE A 176 -36.42 -8.52 13.65
CA ILE A 176 -35.50 -7.98 12.64
C ILE A 176 -35.30 -6.47 12.83
N VAL A 177 -36.38 -5.71 13.02
CA VAL A 177 -36.31 -4.25 13.23
C VAL A 177 -35.62 -3.90 14.55
N GLU A 178 -35.84 -4.66 15.60
CA GLU A 178 -35.18 -4.49 16.90
C GLU A 178 -33.67 -4.73 16.79
N VAL A 179 -33.26 -5.84 16.16
CA VAL A 179 -31.85 -6.17 15.91
C VAL A 179 -31.18 -5.09 15.06
N LEU A 180 -31.83 -4.62 13.99
CA LEU A 180 -31.30 -3.57 13.12
C LEU A 180 -31.09 -2.22 13.82
N LYS A 181 -31.87 -1.94 14.87
CA LYS A 181 -31.79 -0.72 15.70
C LYS A 181 -30.76 -0.86 16.82
N ASN A 182 -30.68 -2.03 17.45
CA ASN A 182 -29.83 -2.26 18.61
C ASN A 182 -28.38 -2.62 18.23
N THR A 183 -28.14 -3.09 17.00
CA THR A 183 -26.82 -3.54 16.55
C THR A 183 -26.22 -2.62 15.47
N THR A 184 -24.88 -2.47 15.51
CA THR A 184 -24.09 -1.74 14.51
C THR A 184 -23.56 -2.64 13.40
N HIS A 185 -23.77 -3.96 13.48
CA HIS A 185 -23.27 -4.93 12.52
C HIS A 185 -23.95 -4.80 11.14
N ASN A 186 -23.18 -5.06 10.08
CA ASN A 186 -23.63 -4.94 8.69
C ASN A 186 -24.00 -6.29 8.05
N GLY A 187 -23.73 -7.42 8.71
CA GLY A 187 -24.05 -8.76 8.24
C GLY A 187 -24.51 -9.61 9.41
N PHE A 188 -25.54 -10.42 9.16
CA PHE A 188 -26.15 -11.31 10.14
C PHE A 188 -26.16 -12.73 9.58
N PRO A 189 -25.57 -13.71 10.28
CA PRO A 189 -25.65 -15.11 9.88
C PRO A 189 -27.08 -15.63 10.10
N ILE A 190 -27.57 -16.39 9.11
CA ILE A 190 -28.85 -17.09 9.16
C ILE A 190 -28.57 -18.51 9.65
N VAL A 191 -29.17 -18.85 10.78
CA VAL A 191 -29.07 -20.17 11.38
C VAL A 191 -30.43 -20.86 11.36
N ASP A 192 -30.45 -22.15 11.05
CA ASP A 192 -31.65 -22.96 11.24
C ASP A 192 -31.51 -23.73 12.55
N GLN A 193 -32.55 -23.67 13.39
CA GLN A 193 -32.61 -24.55 14.55
C GLN A 193 -33.05 -25.91 14.04
N GLY A 194 -32.08 -26.79 13.79
CA GLY A 194 -32.34 -28.17 13.45
C GLY A 194 -33.29 -28.78 14.48
N VAL A 195 -34.49 -29.15 14.04
CA VAL A 195 -35.39 -29.99 14.81
C VAL A 195 -34.61 -31.24 15.21
N PHE A 196 -34.58 -31.51 16.52
CA PHE A 196 -33.91 -32.61 17.20
C PHE A 196 -33.51 -33.79 16.30
N PRO A 197 -32.22 -34.19 16.22
CA PRO A 197 -31.91 -35.53 15.75
C PRO A 197 -32.46 -36.50 16.79
N SER A 198 -33.51 -37.23 16.42
CA SER A 198 -33.90 -38.43 17.13
C SER A 198 -32.71 -39.39 17.12
N VAL A 199 -32.15 -39.62 18.32
CA VAL A 199 -31.15 -40.64 18.69
C VAL A 199 -29.67 -40.25 18.48
N GLY A 200 -28.99 -39.95 19.59
CA GLY A 200 -27.61 -40.43 19.83
C GLY A 200 -26.42 -39.47 19.71
N LEU A 201 -26.58 -38.18 19.38
CA LEU A 201 -25.45 -37.24 19.25
C LEU A 201 -25.62 -36.02 20.18
N PRO A 202 -24.57 -35.58 20.92
CA PRO A 202 -24.73 -34.50 21.88
C PRO A 202 -24.94 -33.15 21.17
N ILE A 203 -26.02 -32.47 21.56
CA ILE A 203 -26.22 -31.01 21.58
C ILE A 203 -26.17 -30.28 20.22
N GLY A 204 -27.36 -30.09 19.63
CA GLY A 204 -27.76 -28.87 18.88
C GLY A 204 -26.84 -28.40 17.75
N ALA A 205 -26.79 -29.14 16.64
CA ALA A 205 -26.16 -28.65 15.43
C ALA A 205 -26.97 -27.48 14.83
N THR A 206 -26.58 -26.25 15.17
CA THR A 206 -27.11 -25.05 14.54
C THR A 206 -26.52 -24.96 13.13
N GLU A 207 -27.28 -25.34 12.12
CA GLU A 207 -26.79 -25.34 10.74
C GLU A 207 -26.84 -23.92 10.18
N VAL A 208 -25.69 -23.39 9.79
CA VAL A 208 -25.60 -22.06 9.16
C VAL A 208 -26.03 -22.19 7.71
N LYS A 209 -27.20 -21.62 7.37
CA LYS A 209 -27.74 -21.67 6.01
C LYS A 209 -27.25 -20.52 5.12
N GLY A 210 -26.77 -19.43 5.70
CA GLY A 210 -26.22 -18.32 4.92
C GLY A 210 -25.91 -17.07 5.73
N LEU A 211 -25.60 -15.99 5.03
CA LEU A 211 -25.34 -14.66 5.59
C LEU A 211 -26.21 -13.64 4.86
N ILE A 212 -26.91 -12.79 5.61
CA ILE A 212 -27.68 -11.69 5.04
C ILE A 212 -27.12 -10.35 5.48
N LEU A 213 -26.97 -9.42 4.54
CA LEU A 213 -26.49 -8.08 4.83
C LEU A 213 -27.64 -7.19 5.35
N LYS A 214 -27.29 -6.26 6.23
CA LYS A 214 -28.17 -5.19 6.72
C LYS A 214 -28.84 -4.43 5.57
N ALA A 215 -28.10 -4.16 4.49
CA ALA A 215 -28.62 -3.48 3.31
C ALA A 215 -29.78 -4.26 2.64
N HIS A 216 -29.67 -5.59 2.55
CA HIS A 216 -30.71 -6.44 1.97
C HIS A 216 -31.96 -6.47 2.85
N LEU A 217 -31.80 -6.60 4.17
CA LEU A 217 -32.92 -6.55 5.12
C LEU A 217 -33.67 -5.21 5.04
N VAL A 218 -32.95 -4.09 5.02
CA VAL A 218 -33.56 -2.75 4.90
C VAL A 218 -34.29 -2.60 3.55
N ALA A 219 -33.74 -3.14 2.46
CA ALA A 219 -34.41 -3.13 1.16
C ALA A 219 -35.70 -3.96 1.15
N MET A 220 -35.70 -5.14 1.78
CA MET A 220 -36.88 -6.00 1.91
C MET A 220 -37.98 -5.36 2.76
N LEU A 221 -37.61 -4.75 3.89
CA LEU A 221 -38.54 -4.01 4.76
C LEU A 221 -39.18 -2.82 4.03
N ARG A 222 -38.41 -2.09 3.21
CA ARG A 222 -38.95 -0.99 2.39
C ARG A 222 -39.94 -1.48 1.34
N LYS A 223 -39.70 -2.65 0.74
CA LYS A 223 -40.58 -3.26 -0.28
C LYS A 223 -41.76 -4.03 0.31
N LYS A 224 -41.83 -4.19 1.64
CA LYS A 224 -42.87 -4.97 2.34
C LYS A 224 -42.99 -6.41 1.82
N TRP A 225 -41.86 -7.05 1.51
CA TRP A 225 -41.83 -8.45 1.10
C TRP A 225 -41.95 -9.35 2.33
N PHE A 226 -43.19 -9.62 2.73
CA PHE A 226 -43.52 -10.52 3.84
C PHE A 226 -44.08 -11.83 3.29
N LEU A 227 -43.63 -12.96 3.84
CA LEU A 227 -44.29 -14.24 3.64
C LEU A 227 -45.68 -14.16 4.30
N THR A 228 -46.72 -14.51 3.55
CA THR A 228 -48.12 -14.49 4.00
C THR A 228 -48.55 -15.87 4.46
#